data_AF-A0A0U3AGL4-F1
#
_entry.id   AF-A0A0U3AGL4-F1
#
_cell.length_a   1.000
_cell.length_b   1.000
_cell.length_c   1.000
_cell.angle_alpha   90.00
_cell.angle_beta   90.00
_cell.angle_gamma   90.00
#
_symmetry.space_group_name_H-M   'P 1'
#
loop_
_entity.id
_entity.type
_entity.pdbx_description
1 polymer ?
#
loop_
_entity_poly.entity_id
_entity_poly.type
_entity_poly.pdbx_seq_one_letter_code
_entity_poly.pdbx_strand_id
1 'polypeptide(L)'
;MFGYLMEDEIKNADKAIKDPTKPFTAVIGGAKVSDKILILEKLIDIADNIVIGGGMAYTFFKAQGGQIGKSLVEDDKLDHAKMLMEKATKKNVKLILPVDSIIADNFSNDASIKENPSNTIPDGWMGLDIGPNAIADFSRVIKESKTVLWNGPMGVFEMEKFSKGTEAIANAVASATEHHGAFTLIGGGDS
;
A
#
# COMPACT_ATOMS: atom_id res chain seq x y z
N MET A 1 -2.55 -30.75 -16.56
CA MET A 1 -2.21 -29.75 -17.58
C MET A 1 -3.04 -28.53 -17.25
N PHE A 2 -2.41 -27.41 -16.93
CA PHE A 2 -3.12 -26.16 -16.63
C PHE A 2 -3.51 -25.46 -17.92
N GLY A 3 -4.59 -24.67 -17.92
CA GLY A 3 -4.93 -23.81 -19.05
C GLY A 3 -3.94 -22.65 -19.17
N TYR A 4 -3.76 -22.09 -20.38
CA TYR A 4 -2.72 -21.09 -20.66
C TYR A 4 -2.73 -19.87 -19.71
N LEU A 5 -3.92 -19.34 -19.39
CA LEU A 5 -4.05 -18.21 -18.47
C LEU A 5 -3.54 -18.53 -17.06
N MET A 6 -3.87 -19.72 -16.55
CA MET A 6 -3.45 -20.13 -15.21
C MET A 6 -1.95 -20.49 -15.17
N GLU A 7 -1.42 -21.03 -16.27
CA GLU A 7 0.02 -21.28 -16.40
C GLU A 7 0.81 -19.97 -16.40
N ASP A 8 0.34 -18.95 -17.11
CA ASP A 8 0.98 -17.62 -17.14
C ASP A 8 0.87 -16.89 -15.80
N GLU A 9 -0.27 -16.99 -15.11
CA GLU A 9 -0.45 -16.43 -13.76
C GLU A 9 0.54 -17.05 -12.76
N ILE A 10 0.67 -18.39 -12.76
CA ILE A 10 1.62 -19.10 -11.89
C ILE A 10 3.06 -18.69 -12.23
N LYS A 11 3.43 -18.63 -13.52
CA LYS A 11 4.79 -18.23 -13.94
C LYS A 11 5.13 -16.81 -13.48
N ASN A 12 4.20 -15.86 -13.62
CA ASN A 12 4.42 -14.48 -13.23
C ASN A 12 4.48 -14.31 -11.70
N ALA A 13 3.62 -15.00 -10.95
CA ALA A 13 3.68 -15.03 -9.50
C ALA A 13 5.00 -15.63 -8.99
N ASP A 14 5.45 -16.74 -9.59
CA ASP A 14 6.73 -17.37 -9.26
C ASP A 14 7.91 -16.41 -9.53
N LYS A 15 7.89 -15.70 -10.65
CA LYS A 15 8.94 -14.72 -11.00
C LYS A 15 8.99 -13.54 -10.01
N ALA A 16 7.84 -13.08 -9.52
CA ALA A 16 7.77 -12.00 -8.53
C ALA A 16 8.27 -12.43 -7.14
N ILE A 17 8.13 -13.71 -6.79
CA ILE A 17 8.30 -14.19 -5.40
C ILE A 17 9.59 -14.98 -5.18
N LYS A 18 10.01 -15.82 -6.15
CA LYS A 18 11.14 -16.75 -5.94
C LYS A 18 12.51 -16.11 -6.15
N ASP A 19 12.66 -15.25 -7.14
CA ASP A 19 13.92 -14.57 -7.47
C ASP A 19 13.66 -13.18 -8.10
N PRO A 20 13.11 -12.23 -7.33
CA PRO A 20 12.82 -10.91 -7.86
C PRO A 20 14.10 -10.12 -8.12
N THR A 21 14.19 -9.50 -9.30
CA THR A 21 15.26 -8.54 -9.59
C THR A 21 15.13 -7.34 -8.67
N LYS A 22 16.22 -7.00 -7.98
CA LYS A 22 16.27 -5.90 -7.02
C LYS A 22 16.55 -4.54 -7.66
N PRO A 23 16.04 -3.42 -7.11
CA PRO A 23 15.20 -3.36 -5.91
C PRO A 23 13.79 -3.92 -6.13
N PHE A 24 13.31 -4.73 -5.19
CA PHE A 24 11.94 -5.24 -5.17
C PHE A 24 11.08 -4.40 -4.23
N THR A 25 10.03 -3.78 -4.78
CA THR A 25 9.03 -3.05 -4.01
C THR A 25 7.69 -3.76 -4.04
N ALA A 26 7.13 -4.04 -2.86
CA ALA A 26 5.75 -4.47 -2.74
C ALA A 26 4.87 -3.30 -2.29
N VAL A 27 3.80 -3.04 -3.03
CA VAL A 27 2.79 -2.03 -2.72
C VAL A 27 1.54 -2.76 -2.24
N ILE A 28 1.19 -2.59 -0.98
CA ILE A 28 0.06 -3.27 -0.36
C ILE A 28 -0.93 -2.21 0.10
N GLY A 29 -2.19 -2.35 -0.33
CA GLY A 29 -3.29 -1.47 0.03
C GLY A 29 -4.50 -2.24 0.56
N GLY A 30 -5.65 -1.57 0.58
CA GLY A 30 -6.91 -2.11 1.06
C GLY A 30 -7.28 -1.70 2.48
N ALA A 31 -8.40 -2.24 2.96
CA ALA A 31 -9.08 -1.76 4.16
C ALA A 31 -8.49 -2.30 5.47
N LYS A 32 -8.13 -3.59 5.51
CA LYS A 32 -7.79 -4.30 6.75
C LYS A 32 -6.40 -4.92 6.70
N VAL A 33 -5.69 -4.81 7.82
CA VAL A 33 -4.42 -5.50 8.05
C VAL A 33 -4.66 -7.00 8.11
N SER A 34 -5.74 -7.48 8.76
CA SER A 34 -6.05 -8.90 8.95
C SER A 34 -5.95 -9.72 7.66
N ASP A 35 -6.45 -9.15 6.56
CA ASP A 35 -6.54 -9.80 5.26
C ASP A 35 -5.17 -9.87 4.57
N LYS A 36 -4.21 -9.05 5.03
CA LYS A 36 -2.89 -8.88 4.44
C LYS A 36 -1.73 -9.36 5.34
N ILE A 37 -1.97 -9.84 6.56
CA ILE A 37 -0.90 -10.26 7.48
C ILE A 37 0.03 -11.29 6.82
N LEU A 38 -0.54 -12.38 6.29
CA LEU A 38 0.26 -13.47 5.73
C LEU A 38 1.09 -13.05 4.51
N ILE A 39 0.55 -12.16 3.66
CA ILE A 39 1.27 -11.67 2.50
C ILE A 39 2.38 -10.69 2.93
N LEU A 40 2.11 -9.79 3.88
CA LEU A 40 3.11 -8.88 4.44
C LEU A 40 4.26 -9.65 5.09
N GLU A 41 3.97 -10.67 5.90
CA GLU A 41 5.00 -11.49 6.53
C GLU A 41 5.95 -12.12 5.52
N LYS A 42 5.40 -12.68 4.43
CA LYS A 42 6.19 -13.29 3.34
C LYS A 42 6.99 -12.24 2.57
N LEU A 43 6.38 -11.10 2.26
CA LEU A 43 7.03 -10.03 1.50
C LEU A 43 8.18 -9.39 2.29
N ILE A 44 8.05 -9.25 3.61
CA ILE A 44 9.16 -8.80 4.48
C ILE A 44 10.39 -9.71 4.37
N ASP A 45 10.22 -10.97 3.95
CA ASP A 45 11.34 -11.89 3.82
C ASP A 45 12.11 -11.73 2.52
N ILE A 46 11.55 -11.05 1.50
CA ILE A 46 12.11 -11.00 0.14
C ILE A 46 12.20 -9.59 -0.48
N ALA A 47 11.34 -8.65 -0.07
CA ALA A 47 11.27 -7.30 -0.62
C ALA A 47 12.36 -6.39 -0.02
N ASP A 48 12.77 -5.39 -0.79
CA ASP A 48 13.65 -4.32 -0.29
C ASP A 48 12.82 -3.15 0.28
N ASN A 49 11.67 -2.87 -0.35
CA ASN A 49 10.70 -1.87 0.11
C ASN A 49 9.31 -2.47 0.19
N ILE A 50 8.54 -2.06 1.20
CA ILE A 50 7.12 -2.36 1.33
C ILE A 50 6.39 -1.03 1.56
N VAL A 51 5.60 -0.64 0.57
CA VAL A 51 4.70 0.51 0.62
C VAL A 51 3.35 0.03 1.14
N ILE A 52 2.82 0.69 2.16
CA ILE A 52 1.52 0.39 2.76
C ILE A 52 0.61 1.59 2.55
N GLY A 53 -0.56 1.38 1.94
CA GLY A 53 -1.61 2.40 1.77
C GLY A 53 -2.98 1.90 2.21
N GLY A 54 -4.03 2.62 1.84
CA GLY A 54 -5.41 2.27 2.17
C GLY A 54 -5.74 2.41 3.66
N GLY A 55 -6.93 1.92 4.04
CA GLY A 55 -7.41 1.96 5.43
C GLY A 55 -6.50 1.22 6.41
N MET A 56 -5.79 0.18 5.95
CA MET A 56 -4.93 -0.59 6.84
C MET A 56 -3.72 0.21 7.35
N ALA A 57 -3.28 1.25 6.63
CA ALA A 57 -2.16 2.11 7.05
C ALA A 57 -2.41 2.77 8.41
N TYR A 58 -3.66 3.10 8.74
CA TYR A 58 -3.99 3.75 10.01
C TYR A 58 -3.85 2.83 11.22
N THR A 59 -3.92 1.51 11.04
CA THR A 59 -3.58 0.56 12.10
C THR A 59 -2.09 0.64 12.44
N PHE A 60 -1.21 0.81 11.43
CA PHE A 60 0.22 1.03 11.67
C PHE A 60 0.48 2.38 12.35
N PHE A 61 -0.16 3.46 11.91
CA PHE A 61 -0.02 4.77 12.56
C PHE A 61 -0.48 4.75 14.01
N LYS A 62 -1.65 4.14 14.31
CA LYS A 62 -2.13 4.00 15.68
C LYS A 62 -1.19 3.13 16.52
N ALA A 63 -0.62 2.07 15.95
CA ALA A 63 0.37 1.22 16.61
C ALA A 63 1.67 1.97 16.95
N GLN A 64 2.04 3.00 16.17
CA GLN A 64 3.15 3.93 16.45
C GLN A 64 2.78 5.06 17.43
N GLY A 65 1.54 5.10 17.93
CA GLY A 65 1.05 6.15 18.83
C GLY A 65 0.50 7.40 18.12
N GLY A 66 0.26 7.34 16.81
CA GLY A 66 -0.34 8.43 16.04
C GLY A 66 -1.84 8.60 16.32
N GLN A 67 -2.34 9.82 16.09
CA GLN A 67 -3.77 10.14 16.12
C GLN A 67 -4.36 9.94 14.72
N ILE A 68 -5.41 9.12 14.63
CA ILE A 68 -6.02 8.71 13.36
C ILE A 68 -7.49 9.13 13.22
N GLY A 69 -8.00 9.98 14.11
CA GLY A 69 -9.41 10.39 14.12
C GLY A 69 -10.38 9.20 14.09
N LYS A 70 -11.28 9.19 13.10
CA LYS A 70 -12.25 8.13 12.81
C LYS A 70 -11.79 7.19 11.67
N SER A 71 -10.53 7.24 11.27
CA SER A 71 -10.00 6.33 10.25
C SER A 71 -10.18 4.87 10.64
N LEU A 72 -10.29 4.00 9.63
CA LEU A 72 -10.45 2.57 9.82
C LEU A 72 -9.24 1.99 10.56
N VAL A 73 -9.50 1.24 11.64
CA VAL A 73 -8.44 0.61 12.44
C VAL A 73 -8.88 -0.72 13.01
N GLU A 74 -7.95 -1.66 13.08
CA GLU A 74 -8.12 -2.95 13.75
C GLU A 74 -7.35 -2.95 15.07
N ASP A 75 -8.04 -2.56 16.15
CA ASP A 75 -7.42 -2.42 17.48
C ASP A 75 -6.81 -3.74 18.00
N ASP A 76 -7.39 -4.88 17.64
CA ASP A 76 -6.87 -6.21 17.98
C ASP A 76 -5.62 -6.62 17.16
N LYS A 77 -5.24 -5.81 16.15
CA LYS A 77 -4.07 -6.04 15.30
C LYS A 77 -2.93 -5.06 15.53
N LEU A 78 -3.04 -4.14 16.49
CA LEU A 78 -1.98 -3.16 16.77
C LEU A 78 -0.65 -3.83 17.13
N ASP A 79 -0.68 -4.89 17.94
CA ASP A 79 0.55 -5.61 18.30
C ASP A 79 1.15 -6.37 17.11
N HIS A 80 0.30 -6.91 16.22
CA HIS A 80 0.78 -7.52 14.98
C HIS A 80 1.42 -6.49 14.05
N ALA A 81 0.83 -5.30 13.92
CA ALA A 81 1.42 -4.21 13.14
C ALA A 81 2.81 -3.82 13.69
N LYS A 82 2.98 -3.75 15.02
CA LYS A 82 4.29 -3.53 15.66
C LYS A 82 5.27 -4.65 15.33
N MET A 83 4.85 -5.91 15.46
CA MET A 83 5.69 -7.06 15.12
C MET A 83 6.14 -7.04 13.65
N LEU A 84 5.26 -6.66 12.72
CA LEU A 84 5.60 -6.51 11.30
C LEU A 84 6.63 -5.39 11.08
N MET A 85 6.46 -4.24 11.72
CA MET A 85 7.43 -3.13 11.66
C MET A 85 8.80 -3.57 12.19
N GLU A 86 8.83 -4.23 13.35
CA GLU A 86 10.07 -4.76 13.93
C GLU A 86 10.75 -5.81 13.03
N LYS A 87 9.95 -6.72 12.44
CA LYS A 87 10.46 -7.73 11.51
C LYS A 87 11.08 -7.06 10.28
N ALA A 88 10.42 -6.05 9.71
CA ALA A 88 10.93 -5.28 8.58
C ALA A 88 12.27 -4.61 8.93
N THR A 89 12.37 -3.95 10.10
CA THR A 89 13.64 -3.36 10.57
C THR A 89 14.74 -4.40 10.72
N LYS A 90 14.46 -5.55 11.36
CA LYS A 90 15.43 -6.64 11.54
C LYS A 90 15.93 -7.22 10.22
N LYS A 91 15.09 -7.21 9.18
CA LYS A 91 15.42 -7.68 7.83
C LYS A 91 15.96 -6.59 6.90
N ASN A 92 16.16 -5.37 7.40
CA ASN A 92 16.59 -4.23 6.61
C ASN A 92 15.65 -3.92 5.43
N VAL A 93 14.35 -4.18 5.61
CA VAL A 93 13.29 -3.84 4.66
C VAL A 93 12.74 -2.47 5.02
N LYS A 94 12.62 -1.60 4.02
CA LYS A 94 12.04 -0.27 4.21
C LYS A 94 10.52 -0.36 4.17
N LEU A 95 9.89 -0.30 5.35
CA LEU A 95 8.45 -0.13 5.45
C LEU A 95 8.09 1.35 5.30
N ILE A 96 7.29 1.67 4.28
CA ILE A 96 6.96 3.05 3.89
C ILE A 96 5.45 3.25 4.06
N LEU A 97 5.09 4.14 4.99
CA LEU A 97 3.72 4.55 5.28
C LEU A 97 3.46 5.94 4.67
N PRO A 98 2.19 6.30 4.36
CA PRO A 98 1.90 7.55 3.67
C PRO A 98 2.07 8.72 4.63
N VAL A 99 3.00 9.64 4.34
CA VAL A 99 3.31 10.76 5.23
C VAL A 99 2.12 11.71 5.44
N ASP A 100 1.24 11.82 4.43
CA ASP A 100 -0.01 12.58 4.45
C ASP A 100 -1.16 11.80 3.82
N SER A 101 -2.38 12.21 4.14
CA SER A 101 -3.63 11.59 3.70
C SER A 101 -4.62 12.66 3.22
N ILE A 102 -5.48 12.28 2.29
CA ILE A 102 -6.74 12.98 2.05
C ILE A 102 -7.73 12.51 3.11
N ILE A 103 -8.19 13.43 3.94
CA ILE A 103 -9.13 13.17 5.01
C ILE A 103 -10.49 13.77 4.71
N ALA A 104 -11.54 13.12 5.19
CA ALA A 104 -12.93 13.53 5.04
C ALA A 104 -13.68 13.55 6.38
N ASP A 105 -14.72 14.39 6.48
CA ASP A 105 -15.60 14.46 7.65
C ASP A 105 -16.68 13.36 7.68
N ASN A 106 -16.89 12.67 6.56
CA ASN A 106 -17.79 11.53 6.42
C ASN A 106 -17.35 10.56 5.31
N PHE A 107 -17.82 9.32 5.35
CA PHE A 107 -17.59 8.32 4.31
C PHE A 107 -18.59 8.51 3.15
N SER A 108 -18.34 9.52 2.32
CA SER A 108 -19.18 9.84 1.16
C SER A 108 -18.39 10.61 0.11
N ASN A 109 -18.73 10.43 -1.17
CA ASN A 109 -18.17 11.24 -2.25
C ASN A 109 -18.58 12.73 -2.15
N ASP A 110 -19.59 13.07 -1.35
CA ASP A 110 -20.01 14.46 -1.10
C ASP A 110 -19.33 15.10 0.11
N ALA A 111 -18.50 14.35 0.84
CA ALA A 111 -17.85 14.83 2.06
C ALA A 111 -16.93 16.03 1.82
N SER A 112 -16.73 16.83 2.87
CA SER A 112 -15.70 17.86 2.88
C SER A 112 -14.34 17.19 3.00
N ILE A 113 -13.38 17.58 2.17
CA ILE A 113 -12.04 16.99 2.19
C ILE A 113 -10.98 18.03 2.54
N LYS A 114 -9.88 17.57 3.13
CA LYS A 114 -8.64 18.34 3.26
C LYS A 114 -7.44 17.41 3.35
N GLU A 115 -6.26 17.95 3.17
CA GLU A 115 -5.01 17.23 3.38
C GLU A 115 -4.59 17.33 4.85
N ASN A 116 -4.01 16.26 5.39
CA ASN A 116 -3.48 16.25 6.75
C ASN A 116 -2.35 15.22 6.88
N PRO A 117 -1.35 15.41 7.76
CA PRO A 117 -0.43 14.33 8.10
C PRO A 117 -1.18 13.10 8.60
N SER A 118 -0.77 11.92 8.14
CA SER A 118 -1.51 10.67 8.39
C SER A 118 -1.47 10.23 9.86
N ASN A 119 -0.53 10.76 10.64
CA ASN A 119 -0.35 10.46 12.06
C ASN A 119 -0.98 11.49 13.01
N THR A 120 -1.64 12.53 12.51
CA THR A 120 -2.29 13.59 13.30
C THR A 120 -3.68 13.95 12.78
N ILE A 121 -4.45 12.95 12.33
CA ILE A 121 -5.79 13.15 11.78
C ILE A 121 -6.73 13.66 12.89
N PRO A 122 -7.39 14.82 12.72
CA PRO A 122 -8.27 15.39 13.73
C PRO A 122 -9.48 14.51 14.05
N ASP A 123 -9.98 14.62 15.28
CA ASP A 123 -11.21 13.95 15.68
C ASP A 123 -12.38 14.35 14.77
N GLY A 124 -13.24 13.37 14.47
CA GLY A 124 -14.34 13.57 13.53
C GLY A 124 -13.98 13.35 12.06
N TRP A 125 -12.70 13.39 11.70
CA TRP A 125 -12.21 13.16 10.34
C TRP A 125 -11.65 11.75 10.17
N MET A 126 -11.62 11.25 8.94
CA MET A 126 -11.06 9.94 8.57
C MET A 126 -10.28 10.04 7.28
N GLY A 127 -9.17 9.33 7.18
CA GLY A 127 -8.39 9.26 5.97
C GLY A 127 -8.96 8.23 4.99
N LEU A 128 -9.15 8.65 3.75
CA LEU A 128 -9.82 7.87 2.70
C LEU A 128 -8.98 7.71 1.43
N ASP A 129 -7.87 8.44 1.31
CA ASP A 129 -6.87 8.27 0.25
C ASP A 129 -5.51 8.79 0.72
N ILE A 130 -4.44 8.46 0.00
CA ILE A 130 -3.09 8.99 0.26
C ILE A 130 -2.93 10.42 -0.24
N GLY A 131 -2.19 11.24 0.51
CA GLY A 131 -1.95 12.64 0.17
C GLY A 131 -0.89 12.84 -0.93
N PRO A 132 -0.72 14.08 -1.42
CA PRO A 132 0.21 14.38 -2.51
C PRO A 132 1.68 14.07 -2.18
N ASN A 133 2.11 14.24 -0.92
CA ASN A 133 3.50 13.95 -0.56
C ASN A 133 3.74 12.43 -0.52
N ALA A 134 2.80 11.66 0.03
CA ALA A 134 2.82 10.21 -0.01
C ALA A 134 2.83 9.68 -1.46
N ILE A 135 2.00 10.25 -2.34
CA ILE A 135 2.00 9.92 -3.77
C ILE A 135 3.38 10.13 -4.38
N ALA A 136 4.02 11.27 -4.11
CA ALA A 136 5.34 11.57 -4.65
C ALA A 136 6.40 10.58 -4.16
N ASP A 137 6.42 10.28 -2.86
CA ASP A 137 7.37 9.34 -2.26
C ASP A 137 7.18 7.92 -2.77
N PHE A 138 5.93 7.45 -2.81
CA PHE A 138 5.60 6.11 -3.27
C PHE A 138 5.92 5.95 -4.76
N SER A 139 5.53 6.93 -5.58
CA SER A 139 5.81 6.92 -7.03
C SER A 139 7.30 6.88 -7.33
N ARG A 140 8.12 7.60 -6.55
CA ARG A 140 9.57 7.60 -6.69
C ARG A 140 10.14 6.21 -6.41
N VAL A 141 9.78 5.61 -5.27
CA VAL A 141 10.25 4.27 -4.89
C VAL A 141 9.85 3.21 -5.92
N ILE A 142 8.62 3.29 -6.43
CA ILE A 142 8.10 2.38 -7.46
C ILE A 142 8.92 2.50 -8.75
N LYS A 143 9.16 3.72 -9.25
CA LYS A 143 9.92 3.95 -10.49
C LYS A 143 11.39 3.55 -10.39
N GLU A 144 11.98 3.63 -9.20
CA GLU A 144 13.35 3.19 -8.91
C GLU A 144 13.49 1.66 -8.80
N SER A 145 12.38 0.92 -8.77
CA SER A 145 12.36 -0.53 -8.56
C SER A 145 12.51 -1.32 -9.86
N LYS A 146 13.09 -2.52 -9.77
CA LYS A 146 13.21 -3.47 -10.89
C LYS A 146 12.14 -4.55 -10.85
N THR A 147 11.58 -4.81 -9.68
CA THR A 147 10.39 -5.64 -9.52
C THR A 147 9.36 -4.87 -8.69
N VAL A 148 8.10 -4.86 -9.13
CA VAL A 148 6.99 -4.27 -8.38
C VAL A 148 5.85 -5.27 -8.27
N LEU A 149 5.38 -5.52 -7.05
CA LEU A 149 4.14 -6.26 -6.79
C LEU A 149 3.13 -5.29 -6.20
N TRP A 150 1.95 -5.14 -6.80
CA TRP A 150 0.89 -4.30 -6.26
C TRP A 150 -0.35 -5.13 -5.91
N ASN A 151 -0.82 -5.01 -4.66
CA ASN A 151 -2.03 -5.66 -4.17
C ASN A 151 -2.82 -4.74 -3.22
N GLY A 152 -3.89 -4.16 -3.73
CA GLY A 152 -4.87 -3.36 -2.99
C GLY A 152 -4.78 -1.85 -3.29
N PRO A 153 -5.91 -1.15 -3.35
CA PRO A 153 -5.95 0.28 -3.65
C PRO A 153 -5.40 1.12 -2.50
N MET A 154 -5.00 2.36 -2.80
CA MET A 154 -4.43 3.30 -1.82
C MET A 154 -5.49 4.11 -1.08
N GLY A 155 -6.72 4.13 -1.60
CA GLY A 155 -7.87 4.83 -1.06
C GLY A 155 -9.18 4.16 -1.45
N VAL A 156 -10.29 4.83 -1.14
CA VAL A 156 -11.66 4.41 -1.52
C VAL A 156 -11.91 4.79 -2.99
N PHE A 157 -11.22 4.11 -3.90
CA PHE A 157 -11.14 4.49 -5.32
C PHE A 157 -12.47 4.47 -6.06
N GLU A 158 -13.49 3.82 -5.50
CA GLU A 158 -14.87 3.83 -6.00
C GLU A 158 -15.53 5.21 -5.89
N MET A 159 -14.93 6.12 -5.11
CA MET A 159 -15.34 7.52 -4.96
C MET A 159 -14.30 8.42 -5.62
N GLU A 160 -14.71 9.24 -6.59
CA GLU A 160 -13.83 10.13 -7.36
C GLU A 160 -12.95 11.04 -6.50
N LYS A 161 -13.46 11.51 -5.34
CA LYS A 161 -12.67 12.32 -4.41
C LYS A 161 -11.48 11.57 -3.77
N PHE A 162 -11.50 10.24 -3.78
CA PHE A 162 -10.56 9.35 -3.09
C PHE A 162 -9.91 8.32 -4.04
N SER A 163 -9.93 8.57 -5.35
CA SER A 163 -9.31 7.70 -6.36
C SER A 163 -7.90 8.13 -6.76
N LYS A 164 -7.53 9.39 -6.52
CA LYS A 164 -6.30 10.02 -7.04
C LYS A 164 -5.04 9.30 -6.60
N GLY A 165 -4.96 8.84 -5.36
CA GLY A 165 -3.82 8.09 -4.86
C GLY A 165 -3.65 6.76 -5.57
N THR A 166 -4.75 5.99 -5.70
CA THR A 166 -4.77 4.72 -6.44
C THR A 166 -4.37 4.91 -7.90
N GLU A 167 -4.95 5.91 -8.59
CA GLU A 167 -4.61 6.24 -9.97
C GLU A 167 -3.13 6.65 -10.13
N ALA A 168 -2.60 7.45 -9.20
CA ALA A 168 -1.21 7.88 -9.25
C ALA A 168 -0.24 6.70 -9.09
N ILE A 169 -0.55 5.75 -8.20
CA ILE A 169 0.23 4.52 -8.04
C ILE A 169 0.13 3.64 -9.29
N ALA A 170 -1.06 3.46 -9.86
CA ALA A 170 -1.22 2.73 -11.12
C ALA A 170 -0.34 3.32 -12.23
N ASN A 171 -0.36 4.65 -12.38
CA ASN A 171 0.48 5.36 -13.34
C ASN A 171 1.99 5.21 -13.05
N ALA A 172 2.39 5.20 -11.78
CA ALA A 172 3.79 4.96 -11.41
C ALA A 172 4.25 3.55 -11.76
N VAL A 173 3.40 2.53 -11.54
CA VAL A 173 3.66 1.12 -11.90
C VAL A 173 3.75 0.96 -13.43
N ALA A 174 2.82 1.56 -14.17
CA ALA A 174 2.85 1.56 -15.64
C ALA A 174 4.16 2.19 -16.16
N SER A 175 4.52 3.37 -15.63
CA SER A 175 5.76 4.07 -15.97
C SER A 175 7.02 3.27 -15.62
N ALA A 176 7.04 2.55 -14.49
CA ALA A 176 8.15 1.67 -14.13
C ALA A 176 8.37 0.57 -15.18
N THR A 177 7.28 0.04 -15.73
CA THR A 177 7.32 -0.98 -16.79
C THR A 177 7.78 -0.38 -18.11
N GLU A 178 7.09 0.66 -18.60
CA GLU A 178 7.31 1.23 -19.94
C GLU A 178 8.64 1.96 -20.08
N HIS A 179 9.07 2.70 -19.05
CA HIS A 179 10.23 3.61 -19.16
C HIS A 179 11.46 3.13 -18.39
N HIS A 180 11.30 2.20 -17.45
CA HIS A 180 12.40 1.73 -16.60
C HIS A 180 12.66 0.21 -16.69
N GLY A 181 11.86 -0.51 -17.48
CA GLY A 181 12.00 -1.94 -17.76
C GLY A 181 11.76 -2.82 -16.52
N ALA A 182 11.00 -2.32 -15.54
CA ALA A 182 10.66 -3.08 -14.35
C ALA A 182 9.70 -4.23 -14.71
N PHE A 183 9.87 -5.37 -14.05
CA PHE A 183 8.83 -6.39 -14.02
C PHE A 183 7.76 -5.96 -13.02
N THR A 184 6.51 -5.85 -13.46
CA THR A 184 5.40 -5.44 -12.60
C THR A 184 4.32 -6.51 -12.60
N LEU A 185 3.78 -6.78 -11.42
CA LEU A 185 2.68 -7.71 -11.21
C LEU A 185 1.63 -7.03 -10.35
N ILE A 186 0.41 -6.89 -10.90
CA ILE A 186 -0.75 -6.42 -10.17
C ILE A 186 -1.60 -7.64 -9.83
N GLY A 187 -1.98 -7.78 -8.56
CA GLY A 187 -2.82 -8.87 -8.10
C GLY A 187 -3.95 -8.36 -7.23
N GLY A 188 -5.06 -9.11 -7.17
CA GLY A 188 -6.29 -8.71 -6.48
C GLY A 188 -7.34 -8.18 -7.46
N GLY A 189 -8.62 -8.31 -7.09
CA GLY A 189 -9.73 -7.89 -7.96
C GLY A 189 -9.95 -6.37 -8.02
N ASP A 190 -9.49 -5.65 -7.00
CA ASP A 190 -9.75 -4.21 -6.80
C ASP A 190 -8.51 -3.33 -7.05
N SER A 191 -7.43 -3.90 -7.64
CA SER A 191 -6.13 -3.24 -7.83
C SER A 191 -5.87 -2.91 -9.29
#